data_AF-A0A158RLT5-F1
#
_entry.id   AF-A0A158RLT5-F1
#
_cell.length_a   1.000
_cell.length_b   1.000
_cell.length_c   1.000
_cell.angle_alpha   90.00
_cell.angle_beta   90.00
_cell.angle_gamma   90.00
#
_symmetry.space_group_name_H-M   'P 1'
#
loop_
_entity.id
_entity.type
_entity.pdbx_description
1 polymer ?
#
loop_
_entity_poly.entity_id
_entity_poly.type
_entity_poly.pdbx_seq_one_letter_code
_entity_poly.pdbx_strand_id
1 'polypeptide(L)'
;MAMTIAMAIGPMIGLSVVQNYSFHGLFLLATLLSFMAVLLSLMTKMPFTPQKEKGKMQLFEKSVLSITIVVFFLSFAYGGITTFLPLFASSIDVNPGTFFLVYAIALTIVRPISGKLLDKYGEVFIILPALCITVIAIVVLTISNNLIGVVIAATLYGVGFGSAQPALQAAMLSIVDPSKRGVANASFFTAFDLGIGLDAILLGVVSQMFGYRILFAGSAISGLIAFIIFVFFVKQQLGKKEFA
;
A
#
# COMPACT_ATOMS: atom_id res chain seq x y z
N MET A 1 -3.70 -3.12 -11.75
CA MET A 1 -3.11 -2.12 -12.66
C MET A 1 -3.83 -0.77 -12.58
N ALA A 2 -5.16 -0.71 -12.68
CA ALA A 2 -5.90 0.57 -12.64
C ALA A 2 -5.62 1.44 -11.39
N MET A 3 -5.68 0.87 -10.18
CA MET A 3 -5.33 1.61 -8.95
C MET A 3 -3.89 2.15 -8.97
N THR A 4 -2.94 1.39 -9.50
CA THR A 4 -1.53 1.80 -9.60
C THR A 4 -1.36 3.05 -10.44
N ILE A 5 -1.99 3.06 -11.61
CA ILE A 5 -1.94 4.18 -12.56
C ILE A 5 -2.64 5.40 -11.93
N ALA A 6 -3.76 5.20 -11.25
CA ALA A 6 -4.45 6.27 -10.54
C ALA A 6 -3.60 6.88 -9.41
N MET A 7 -2.93 6.06 -8.60
CA MET A 7 -2.04 6.52 -7.53
C MET A 7 -0.79 7.24 -8.05
N ALA A 8 -0.33 6.89 -9.24
CA ALA A 8 0.80 7.51 -9.91
C ALA A 8 0.46 8.90 -10.48
N ILE A 9 -0.61 8.93 -11.27
CA ILE A 9 -0.99 10.09 -12.07
C ILE A 9 -1.80 11.08 -11.23
N GLY A 10 -2.56 10.59 -10.25
CA GLY A 10 -3.46 11.37 -9.41
C GLY A 10 -2.78 12.53 -8.70
N PRO A 11 -1.75 12.30 -7.85
CA PRO A 11 -1.02 13.38 -7.18
C PRO A 11 -0.37 14.34 -8.17
N MET A 12 0.18 13.85 -9.29
CA MET A 12 0.85 14.69 -10.28
C MET A 12 -0.12 15.66 -10.97
N ILE A 13 -1.29 15.16 -11.43
CA ILE A 13 -2.34 16.00 -12.02
C ILE A 13 -2.93 16.91 -10.94
N GLY A 14 -3.21 16.37 -9.75
CA GLY A 14 -3.84 17.11 -8.66
C GLY A 14 -2.99 18.29 -8.20
N LEU A 15 -1.69 18.08 -7.99
CA LEU A 15 -0.76 19.14 -7.59
C LEU A 15 -0.61 20.20 -8.69
N SER A 16 -0.56 19.79 -9.97
CA SER A 16 -0.49 20.71 -11.10
C SER A 16 -1.74 21.59 -11.22
N VAL A 17 -2.94 21.03 -11.00
CA VAL A 17 -4.20 21.79 -11.03
C VAL A 17 -4.27 22.78 -9.87
N VAL A 18 -3.85 22.38 -8.66
CA VAL A 18 -3.84 23.27 -7.50
C VAL A 18 -2.85 24.43 -7.69
N GLN A 19 -1.67 24.16 -8.25
CA GLN A 19 -0.64 25.17 -8.46
C GLN A 19 -0.97 26.16 -9.59
N ASN A 20 -1.58 25.70 -10.69
CA ASN A 20 -1.83 26.53 -11.87
C ASN A 20 -3.24 27.13 -11.94
N TYR A 21 -4.22 26.55 -11.24
CA TYR A 21 -5.61 26.98 -11.30
C TYR A 21 -6.15 27.33 -9.91
N SER A 22 -6.75 26.37 -9.21
CA SER A 22 -7.34 26.56 -7.89
C SER A 22 -7.79 25.21 -7.30
N PHE A 23 -8.07 25.20 -5.98
CA PHE A 23 -8.73 24.06 -5.34
C PHE A 23 -10.11 23.77 -5.92
N HIS A 24 -10.86 24.79 -6.38
CA HIS A 24 -12.20 24.59 -6.95
C HIS A 24 -12.15 23.79 -8.26
N GLY A 25 -11.13 24.06 -9.10
CA GLY A 25 -10.88 23.29 -10.33
C GLY A 25 -10.55 21.82 -10.06
N LEU A 26 -9.81 21.53 -8.99
CA LEU A 26 -9.51 20.16 -8.56
C LEU A 26 -10.78 19.37 -8.22
N PHE A 27 -11.71 19.97 -7.46
CA PHE A 27 -12.95 19.31 -7.06
C PHE A 27 -13.90 19.05 -8.25
N LEU A 28 -13.97 19.98 -9.21
CA LEU A 28 -14.73 19.78 -10.44
C LEU A 28 -14.19 18.62 -11.28
N LEU A 29 -12.86 18.54 -11.44
CA LEU A 29 -12.21 17.45 -12.15
C LEU A 29 -12.50 16.09 -11.48
N ALA A 30 -12.39 16.01 -10.17
CA ALA A 30 -12.69 14.79 -9.42
C ALA A 30 -14.15 14.35 -9.61
N THR A 31 -15.09 15.30 -9.56
CA THR A 31 -16.54 15.03 -9.75
C THR A 31 -16.83 14.47 -11.14
N LEU A 32 -16.24 15.04 -12.19
CA LEU A 32 -16.39 14.57 -13.57
C LEU A 32 -15.86 13.14 -13.73
N LEU A 33 -14.68 12.85 -13.18
CA LEU A 33 -14.08 11.50 -13.23
C LEU A 33 -14.95 10.48 -12.48
N SER A 34 -15.48 10.82 -11.31
CA SER A 34 -16.41 9.98 -10.56
C SER A 34 -17.70 9.71 -11.33
N PHE A 35 -18.27 10.73 -11.99
CA PHE A 35 -19.47 10.58 -12.81
C PHE A 35 -19.25 9.65 -14.00
N MET A 36 -18.12 9.80 -14.71
CA MET A 36 -17.72 8.87 -15.78
C MET A 36 -17.56 7.43 -15.29
N ALA A 37 -16.98 7.23 -14.09
CA ALA A 37 -16.83 5.91 -13.51
C ALA A 37 -18.19 5.24 -13.23
N VAL A 38 -19.18 5.99 -12.73
CA VAL A 38 -20.55 5.49 -12.53
C VAL A 38 -21.19 5.09 -13.85
N LEU A 39 -21.08 5.93 -14.90
CA LEU A 39 -21.62 5.61 -16.22
C LEU A 39 -21.02 4.32 -16.80
N LEU A 40 -19.70 4.15 -16.71
CA LEU A 40 -19.03 2.93 -17.16
C LEU A 40 -19.45 1.71 -16.34
N SER A 41 -19.66 1.87 -15.03
CA SER A 41 -20.11 0.77 -14.16
C SER A 41 -21.52 0.28 -14.50
N LEU A 42 -22.40 1.14 -15.03
CA LEU A 42 -23.74 0.75 -15.50
C LEU A 42 -23.67 -0.08 -16.79
N MET A 43 -22.60 0.08 -17.59
CA MET A 43 -22.42 -0.65 -18.85
C MET A 43 -21.78 -2.03 -18.66
N THR A 44 -21.14 -2.28 -17.50
CA THR A 44 -20.51 -3.57 -17.20
C THR A 44 -21.51 -4.63 -16.78
N LYS A 45 -21.60 -5.72 -17.55
CA LYS A 45 -22.35 -6.93 -17.18
C LYS A 45 -21.46 -7.84 -16.33
N MET A 46 -21.79 -7.99 -15.05
CA MET A 46 -21.12 -8.97 -14.18
C MET A 46 -21.88 -10.31 -14.18
N PRO A 47 -21.20 -11.46 -14.38
CA PRO A 47 -21.83 -12.76 -14.21
C PRO A 47 -22.21 -12.95 -12.73
N PHE A 48 -23.51 -13.01 -12.45
CA PHE A 48 -24.01 -13.26 -11.10
C PHE A 48 -23.96 -14.75 -10.80
N THR A 49 -22.99 -15.16 -9.99
CA THR A 49 -22.95 -16.51 -9.42
C THR A 49 -23.61 -16.47 -8.05
N PRO A 50 -24.82 -17.02 -7.87
CA PRO A 50 -25.52 -16.98 -6.59
C PRO A 50 -24.76 -17.81 -5.56
N GLN A 51 -24.07 -17.12 -4.66
CA GLN A 51 -23.45 -17.73 -3.50
C GLN A 51 -24.50 -17.75 -2.38
N LYS A 52 -24.93 -18.94 -1.96
CA LYS A 52 -25.80 -19.10 -0.79
C LYS A 52 -25.03 -18.64 0.45
N GLU A 53 -25.22 -17.40 0.88
CA GLU A 53 -24.79 -16.95 2.20
C GLU A 53 -25.56 -17.74 3.26
N LYS A 54 -24.96 -18.84 3.72
CA LYS A 54 -25.42 -19.57 4.90
C LYS A 54 -24.51 -19.21 6.07
N GLY A 55 -24.83 -18.12 6.79
CA GLY A 55 -24.09 -17.76 8.00
C GLY A 55 -24.44 -16.38 8.54
N LYS A 56 -24.12 -16.14 9.82
CA LYS A 56 -24.14 -14.79 10.41
C LYS A 56 -23.06 -13.95 9.70
N MET A 57 -23.32 -12.66 9.46
CA MET A 57 -22.29 -11.71 9.01
C MET A 57 -21.07 -11.79 9.93
N GLN A 58 -19.95 -12.25 9.38
CA GLN A 58 -18.65 -12.21 10.06
C GLN A 58 -17.90 -11.00 9.53
N LEU A 59 -17.55 -10.07 10.43
CA LEU A 59 -16.84 -8.84 10.08
C LEU A 59 -15.34 -9.09 9.87
N PHE A 60 -14.79 -10.11 10.54
CA PHE A 60 -13.37 -10.46 10.46
C PHE A 60 -13.18 -11.95 10.30
N GLU A 61 -12.27 -12.33 9.42
CA GLU A 61 -11.89 -13.73 9.22
C GLU A 61 -10.63 -14.05 10.06
N LYS A 62 -10.80 -14.88 11.11
CA LYS A 62 -9.72 -15.19 12.06
C LYS A 62 -8.55 -15.95 11.41
N SER A 63 -8.80 -16.73 10.37
CA SER A 63 -7.77 -17.51 9.67
C SER A 63 -6.70 -16.62 9.01
N VAL A 64 -7.05 -15.38 8.66
CA VAL A 64 -6.16 -14.43 7.99
C VAL A 64 -5.62 -13.34 8.92
N LEU A 65 -5.92 -13.40 10.22
CA LEU A 65 -5.61 -12.35 11.20
C LEU A 65 -4.12 -11.95 11.19
N SER A 66 -3.22 -12.95 11.13
CA SER A 66 -1.77 -12.70 11.07
C SER A 66 -1.37 -11.87 9.84
N ILE A 67 -1.97 -12.15 8.67
CA ILE A 67 -1.71 -11.40 7.44
C ILE A 67 -2.33 -10.01 7.54
N THR A 68 -3.55 -9.90 8.07
CA THR A 68 -4.23 -8.62 8.29
C THR A 68 -3.41 -7.69 9.20
N ILE A 69 -2.76 -8.22 10.24
CA ILE A 69 -1.87 -7.44 11.11
C ILE A 69 -0.60 -6.99 10.36
N VAL A 70 0.01 -7.85 9.55
CA VAL A 70 1.16 -7.45 8.70
C VAL A 70 0.77 -6.31 7.76
N VAL A 71 -0.40 -6.43 7.12
CA VAL A 71 -0.94 -5.42 6.20
C VAL A 71 -1.23 -4.11 6.93
N PHE A 72 -1.75 -4.16 8.15
CA PHE A 72 -1.95 -2.98 9.00
C PHE A 72 -0.63 -2.22 9.22
N PHE A 73 0.42 -2.89 9.69
CA PHE A 73 1.71 -2.22 9.94
C PHE A 73 2.41 -1.76 8.65
N LEU A 74 2.27 -2.51 7.56
CA LEU A 74 2.79 -2.12 6.25
C LEU A 74 2.06 -0.87 5.70
N SER A 75 0.74 -0.81 5.86
CA SER A 75 -0.10 0.31 5.41
C SER A 75 0.03 1.54 6.32
N PHE A 76 0.27 1.34 7.61
CA PHE A 76 0.66 2.40 8.52
C PHE A 76 1.93 3.10 8.02
N ALA A 77 2.99 2.33 7.69
CA ALA A 77 4.20 2.90 7.12
C ALA A 77 3.97 3.64 5.78
N TYR A 78 3.01 3.17 4.98
CA TYR A 78 2.59 3.81 3.73
C TYR A 78 1.82 5.12 3.95
N GLY A 79 0.96 5.19 4.97
CA GLY A 79 0.27 6.41 5.37
C GLY A 79 1.24 7.57 5.62
N GLY A 80 2.33 7.28 6.33
CA GLY A 80 3.31 8.30 6.72
C GLY A 80 4.01 8.90 5.52
N ILE A 81 4.37 8.05 4.55
CA ILE A 81 4.94 8.50 3.28
C ILE A 81 3.92 9.33 2.52
N THR A 82 2.74 8.80 2.23
CA THR A 82 1.79 9.54 1.37
C THR A 82 1.34 10.87 1.95
N THR A 83 1.16 10.95 3.27
CA THR A 83 0.64 12.13 3.96
C THR A 83 1.71 13.20 4.16
N PHE A 84 2.92 12.82 4.60
CA PHE A 84 3.93 13.77 5.06
C PHE A 84 5.12 13.95 4.12
N LEU A 85 5.29 13.07 3.12
CA LEU A 85 6.36 13.20 2.14
C LEU A 85 6.35 14.55 1.40
N PRO A 86 5.22 15.13 0.97
CA PRO A 86 5.25 16.44 0.32
C PRO A 86 5.86 17.53 1.20
N LEU A 87 5.55 17.51 2.49
CA LEU A 87 6.08 18.45 3.46
C LEU A 87 7.58 18.22 3.70
N PHE A 88 8.00 16.96 3.82
CA PHE A 88 9.41 16.61 3.95
C PHE A 88 10.23 17.00 2.72
N ALA A 89 9.76 16.66 1.52
CA ALA A 89 10.46 16.98 0.28
C ALA A 89 10.58 18.50 0.11
N SER A 90 9.54 19.27 0.46
CA SER A 90 9.62 20.74 0.50
C SER A 90 10.63 21.26 1.52
N SER A 91 10.82 20.58 2.66
CA SER A 91 11.80 20.99 3.69
C SER A 91 13.26 20.79 3.28
N ILE A 92 13.52 19.99 2.23
CA ILE A 92 14.84 19.76 1.65
C ILE A 92 14.95 20.32 0.22
N ASP A 93 14.06 21.23 -0.16
CA ASP A 93 14.00 21.89 -1.49
C ASP A 93 13.92 20.89 -2.68
N VAL A 94 13.23 19.76 -2.48
CA VAL A 94 12.99 18.73 -3.50
C VAL A 94 11.52 18.73 -3.92
N ASN A 95 11.27 18.58 -5.22
CA ASN A 95 9.91 18.44 -5.74
C ASN A 95 9.28 17.10 -5.27
N PRO A 96 8.17 17.11 -4.51
CA PRO A 96 7.49 15.89 -4.06
C PRO A 96 7.02 14.99 -5.19
N GLY A 97 6.62 15.58 -6.32
CA GLY A 97 6.13 14.87 -7.49
C GLY A 97 7.16 13.92 -8.07
N THR A 98 8.46 14.19 -7.90
CA THR A 98 9.52 13.29 -8.36
C THR A 98 9.49 11.95 -7.63
N PHE A 99 9.27 11.96 -6.30
CA PHE A 99 9.14 10.70 -5.56
C PHE A 99 7.94 9.90 -6.06
N PHE A 100 6.75 10.53 -6.13
CA PHE A 100 5.54 9.82 -6.54
C PHE A 100 5.63 9.29 -7.97
N LEU A 101 6.29 10.03 -8.88
CA LEU A 101 6.54 9.60 -10.25
C LEU A 101 7.51 8.41 -10.33
N VAL A 102 8.64 8.46 -9.60
CA VAL A 102 9.60 7.36 -9.59
C VAL A 102 9.02 6.12 -8.92
N TYR A 103 8.34 6.30 -7.79
CA TYR A 103 7.56 5.27 -7.10
C TYR A 103 6.55 4.64 -8.06
N ALA A 104 5.80 5.46 -8.80
CA ALA A 104 4.83 5.04 -9.80
C ALA A 104 5.43 4.14 -10.89
N ILE A 105 6.55 4.57 -11.46
CA ILE A 105 7.23 3.82 -12.53
C ILE A 105 7.75 2.50 -11.97
N ALA A 106 8.45 2.54 -10.84
CA ALA A 106 9.01 1.36 -10.19
C ALA A 106 7.92 0.34 -9.85
N LEU A 107 6.83 0.76 -9.19
CA LEU A 107 5.76 -0.16 -8.83
C LEU A 107 5.02 -0.72 -10.05
N THR A 108 4.86 0.07 -11.12
CA THR A 108 4.22 -0.38 -12.36
C THR A 108 5.03 -1.47 -13.06
N ILE A 109 6.35 -1.31 -13.12
CA ILE A 109 7.27 -2.28 -13.74
C ILE A 109 7.37 -3.55 -12.88
N VAL A 110 7.46 -3.39 -11.56
CA VAL A 110 7.70 -4.51 -10.64
C VAL A 110 6.47 -5.39 -10.48
N ARG A 111 5.25 -4.83 -10.50
CA ARG A 111 4.01 -5.61 -10.32
C ARG A 111 3.89 -6.85 -11.24
N PRO A 112 4.00 -6.76 -12.58
CA PRO A 112 3.92 -7.94 -13.44
C PRO A 112 5.07 -8.93 -13.22
N ILE A 113 6.27 -8.45 -12.88
CA ILE A 113 7.43 -9.29 -12.57
C ILE A 113 7.19 -10.06 -11.27
N SER A 114 6.80 -9.35 -10.22
CA SER A 114 6.48 -9.91 -8.91
C SER A 114 5.34 -10.93 -8.99
N GLY A 115 4.30 -10.69 -9.79
CA GLY A 115 3.23 -11.67 -10.02
C GLY A 115 3.73 -12.97 -10.65
N LYS A 116 4.54 -12.88 -11.72
CA LYS A 116 5.13 -14.09 -12.33
C LYS A 116 6.06 -14.84 -11.38
N LEU A 117 6.84 -14.11 -10.58
CA LEU A 117 7.72 -14.72 -9.60
C LEU A 117 6.95 -15.33 -8.43
N LEU A 118 5.84 -14.71 -8.03
CA LEU A 118 4.92 -15.22 -7.01
C LEU A 118 4.36 -16.57 -7.43
N ASP A 119 3.87 -16.68 -8.66
CA ASP A 119 3.31 -17.91 -9.20
C ASP A 119 4.37 -19.03 -9.31
N LYS A 120 5.64 -18.67 -9.52
CA LYS A 120 6.75 -19.62 -9.74
C LYS A 120 7.47 -20.06 -8.46
N TYR A 121 7.66 -19.14 -7.52
CA TYR A 121 8.52 -19.34 -6.33
C TYR A 121 7.76 -19.25 -5.00
N GLY A 122 6.44 -18.99 -5.04
CA GLY A 122 5.58 -18.92 -3.86
C GLY A 122 5.58 -17.57 -3.15
N GLU A 123 4.63 -17.40 -2.24
CA GLU A 123 4.37 -16.11 -1.58
C GLU A 123 5.50 -15.68 -0.63
N VAL A 124 6.08 -16.63 0.11
CA VAL A 124 7.16 -16.34 1.08
C VAL A 124 8.40 -15.78 0.38
N PHE A 125 8.75 -16.33 -0.78
CA PHE A 125 9.95 -15.93 -1.53
C PHE A 125 9.88 -14.48 -2.01
N ILE A 126 8.67 -13.95 -2.24
CA ILE A 126 8.47 -12.57 -2.70
C ILE A 126 8.20 -11.62 -1.54
N ILE A 127 7.36 -11.99 -0.57
CA ILE A 127 6.98 -11.09 0.52
C ILE A 127 8.18 -10.74 1.41
N LEU A 128 9.04 -11.72 1.72
CA LEU A 128 10.16 -11.51 2.63
C LEU A 128 11.16 -10.45 2.13
N PRO A 129 11.74 -10.56 0.92
CA PRO A 129 12.62 -9.52 0.39
C PRO A 129 11.87 -8.22 0.15
N ALA A 130 10.61 -8.26 -0.28
CA ALA A 130 9.81 -7.05 -0.53
C ALA A 130 9.59 -6.21 0.75
N LEU A 131 9.27 -6.85 1.87
CA LEU A 131 9.15 -6.16 3.18
C LEU A 131 10.49 -5.59 3.63
N CYS A 132 11.58 -6.34 3.48
CA CYS A 132 12.93 -5.85 3.81
C CYS A 132 13.31 -4.60 2.98
N ILE A 133 13.11 -4.66 1.66
CA ILE A 133 13.36 -3.54 0.74
C ILE A 133 12.49 -2.33 1.12
N THR A 134 11.24 -2.55 1.53
CA THR A 134 10.34 -1.47 1.97
C THR A 134 10.90 -0.75 3.20
N VAL A 135 11.38 -1.49 4.21
CA VAL A 135 12.01 -0.90 5.41
C VAL A 135 13.26 -0.13 5.04
N ILE A 136 14.14 -0.70 4.22
CA ILE A 136 15.35 -0.04 3.74
C ILE A 136 15.00 1.26 3.01
N ALA A 137 13.97 1.25 2.16
CA ALA A 137 13.54 2.44 1.44
C ALA A 137 13.12 3.58 2.38
N ILE A 138 12.37 3.28 3.44
CA ILE A 138 11.95 4.28 4.43
C ILE A 138 13.15 4.80 5.22
N VAL A 139 14.11 3.93 5.58
CA VAL A 139 15.35 4.34 6.26
C VAL A 139 16.17 5.28 5.36
N VAL A 140 16.34 4.93 4.08
CA VAL A 140 17.01 5.79 3.10
C VAL A 140 16.30 7.14 2.98
N LEU A 141 14.97 7.15 2.92
CA LEU A 141 14.19 8.40 2.89
C LEU A 141 14.44 9.26 4.13
N THR A 142 14.49 8.64 5.31
CA THR A 142 14.67 9.32 6.60
C THR A 142 15.98 10.11 6.69
N ILE A 143 17.06 9.57 6.09
CA ILE A 143 18.39 10.20 6.10
C ILE A 143 18.68 11.04 4.85
N SER A 144 17.75 11.10 3.89
CA SER A 144 17.92 11.82 2.64
C SER A 144 17.88 13.34 2.84
N ASN A 145 18.79 14.05 2.18
CA ASN A 145 18.88 15.52 2.21
C ASN A 145 18.86 16.17 0.82
N ASN A 146 18.65 15.38 -0.22
CA ASN A 146 18.72 15.83 -1.61
C ASN A 146 17.85 14.95 -2.51
N LEU A 147 17.71 15.38 -3.77
CA LEU A 147 16.92 14.71 -4.79
C LEU A 147 17.35 13.25 -5.01
N ILE A 148 18.66 12.96 -5.00
CA ILE A 148 19.18 11.62 -5.28
C ILE A 148 18.70 10.63 -4.22
N GLY A 149 18.77 11.00 -2.94
CA GLY A 149 18.27 10.16 -1.84
C GLY A 149 16.77 9.88 -1.97
N VAL A 150 15.98 10.90 -2.33
CA VAL A 150 14.53 10.77 -2.58
C VAL A 150 14.23 9.82 -3.75
N VAL A 151 14.99 9.90 -4.85
CA VAL A 151 14.82 9.01 -6.01
C VAL A 151 15.18 7.56 -5.67
N ILE A 152 16.26 7.33 -4.93
CA ILE A 152 16.66 5.99 -4.47
C ILE A 152 15.57 5.43 -3.56
N ALA A 153 15.11 6.20 -2.57
CA ALA A 153 14.03 5.80 -1.68
C ALA A 153 12.74 5.48 -2.45
N ALA A 154 12.33 6.32 -3.40
CA ALA A 154 11.14 6.10 -4.23
C ALA A 154 11.22 4.80 -5.03
N THR A 155 12.38 4.53 -5.63
CA THR A 155 12.63 3.32 -6.41
C THR A 155 12.53 2.08 -5.52
N LEU A 156 13.26 2.06 -4.40
CA LEU A 156 13.25 0.95 -3.46
C LEU A 156 11.84 0.73 -2.88
N TYR A 157 11.15 1.82 -2.51
CA TYR A 157 9.80 1.74 -1.97
C TYR A 157 8.80 1.19 -3.00
N GLY A 158 8.92 1.62 -4.26
CA GLY A 158 8.10 1.10 -5.36
C GLY A 158 8.33 -0.38 -5.61
N VAL A 159 9.57 -0.86 -5.52
CA VAL A 159 9.91 -2.28 -5.63
C VAL A 159 9.37 -3.07 -4.44
N GLY A 160 9.64 -2.61 -3.22
CA GLY A 160 9.26 -3.27 -1.98
C GLY A 160 7.75 -3.30 -1.78
N PHE A 161 7.13 -2.14 -1.60
CA PHE A 161 5.69 -2.05 -1.35
C PHE A 161 4.87 -2.56 -2.54
N GLY A 162 5.32 -2.28 -3.76
CA GLY A 162 4.68 -2.72 -5.00
C GLY A 162 4.64 -4.24 -5.17
N SER A 163 5.59 -4.97 -4.57
CA SER A 163 5.61 -6.44 -4.53
C SER A 163 4.91 -6.99 -3.29
N ALA A 164 5.12 -6.39 -2.12
CA ALA A 164 4.64 -6.89 -0.84
C ALA A 164 3.09 -6.88 -0.76
N GLN A 165 2.45 -5.77 -1.14
CA GLN A 165 1.00 -5.63 -1.04
C GLN A 165 0.22 -6.71 -1.84
N PRO A 166 0.45 -6.90 -3.16
CA PRO A 166 -0.27 -7.93 -3.91
C PRO A 166 0.11 -9.35 -3.48
N ALA A 167 1.36 -9.59 -3.10
CA ALA A 167 1.78 -10.91 -2.63
C ALA A 167 1.13 -11.29 -1.29
N LEU A 168 1.00 -10.34 -0.35
CA LEU A 168 0.24 -10.54 0.90
C LEU A 168 -1.24 -10.80 0.63
N GLN A 169 -1.83 -10.08 -0.33
CA GLN A 169 -3.23 -10.31 -0.71
C GLN A 169 -3.43 -11.71 -1.34
N ALA A 170 -2.49 -12.15 -2.19
CA ALA A 170 -2.51 -13.49 -2.77
C ALA A 170 -2.33 -14.58 -1.70
N ALA A 171 -1.37 -14.41 -0.78
CA ALA A 171 -1.14 -15.31 0.34
C ALA A 171 -2.39 -15.46 1.22
N MET A 172 -3.09 -14.36 1.48
CA MET A 172 -4.36 -14.37 2.20
C MET A 172 -5.43 -15.19 1.46
N LEU A 173 -5.57 -14.97 0.15
CA LEU A 173 -6.56 -15.67 -0.67
C LEU A 173 -6.23 -17.15 -0.89
N SER A 174 -4.96 -17.52 -0.73
CA SER A 174 -4.51 -18.90 -0.85
C SER A 174 -4.84 -19.71 0.41
N ILE A 175 -4.81 -19.11 1.60
CA ILE A 175 -5.11 -19.83 2.87
C ILE A 175 -6.59 -19.83 3.26
N VAL A 176 -7.40 -18.91 2.73
CA VAL A 176 -8.82 -18.78 3.11
C VAL A 176 -9.73 -19.65 2.24
N ASP A 177 -10.76 -20.23 2.86
CA ASP A 177 -11.84 -20.92 2.15
C ASP A 177 -12.43 -20.04 1.03
N PRO A 178 -12.68 -20.58 -0.17
CA PRO A 178 -13.27 -19.82 -1.27
C PRO A 178 -14.58 -19.11 -0.89
N SER A 179 -15.38 -19.72 -0.01
CA SER A 179 -16.65 -19.16 0.48
C SER A 179 -16.49 -17.90 1.33
N LYS A 180 -15.29 -17.66 1.88
CA LYS A 180 -14.98 -16.58 2.82
C LYS A 180 -14.04 -15.52 2.25
N ARG A 181 -13.64 -15.64 0.98
CA ARG A 181 -12.74 -14.68 0.30
C ARG A 181 -13.26 -13.24 0.33
N GLY A 182 -14.58 -13.05 0.33
CA GLY A 182 -15.20 -11.73 0.50
C GLY A 182 -14.86 -11.08 1.84
N VAL A 183 -15.11 -11.80 2.95
CA VAL A 183 -14.80 -11.33 4.31
C VAL A 183 -13.30 -11.15 4.52
N ALA A 184 -12.47 -12.02 3.95
CA ALA A 184 -11.01 -11.88 4.02
C ALA A 184 -10.52 -10.62 3.31
N ASN A 185 -10.99 -10.35 2.08
CA ASN A 185 -10.68 -9.09 1.38
C ASN A 185 -11.18 -7.87 2.15
N ALA A 186 -12.39 -7.93 2.72
CA ALA A 186 -12.90 -6.85 3.56
C ALA A 186 -11.99 -6.60 4.77
N SER A 187 -11.53 -7.67 5.44
CA SER A 187 -10.59 -7.59 6.56
C SER A 187 -9.25 -6.98 6.13
N PHE A 188 -8.73 -7.38 4.96
CA PHE A 188 -7.48 -6.86 4.39
C PHE A 188 -7.56 -5.35 4.14
N PHE A 189 -8.59 -4.89 3.41
CA PHE A 189 -8.74 -3.48 3.07
C PHE A 189 -9.10 -2.64 4.30
N THR A 190 -9.91 -3.17 5.22
CA THR A 190 -10.20 -2.49 6.49
C THR A 190 -8.91 -2.25 7.28
N ALA A 191 -8.04 -3.25 7.41
CA ALA A 191 -6.76 -3.08 8.08
C ALA A 191 -5.82 -2.13 7.33
N PHE A 192 -5.85 -2.17 5.99
CA PHE A 192 -5.07 -1.26 5.15
C PHE A 192 -5.48 0.21 5.38
N ASP A 193 -6.77 0.49 5.35
CA ASP A 193 -7.31 1.85 5.52
C ASP A 193 -7.16 2.32 6.98
N LEU A 194 -7.36 1.43 7.96
CA LEU A 194 -7.10 1.75 9.37
C LEU A 194 -5.62 2.05 9.62
N GLY A 195 -4.70 1.33 8.97
CA GLY A 195 -3.28 1.61 9.07
C GLY A 195 -2.95 3.02 8.58
N ILE A 196 -3.44 3.38 7.39
CA ILE A 196 -3.26 4.73 6.83
C ILE A 196 -3.91 5.82 7.69
N GLY A 197 -5.14 5.58 8.13
CA GLY A 197 -5.89 6.54 8.94
C GLY A 197 -5.27 6.79 10.31
N LEU A 198 -4.85 5.73 11.00
CA LEU A 198 -4.19 5.85 12.31
C LEU A 198 -2.79 6.44 12.20
N ASP A 199 -2.06 6.16 11.13
CA ASP A 199 -0.79 6.80 10.84
C ASP A 199 -0.93 8.32 10.77
N ALA A 200 -1.86 8.83 9.96
CA ALA A 200 -2.02 10.27 9.76
C ALA A 200 -2.29 11.02 11.07
N ILE A 201 -3.03 10.39 12.00
CA ILE A 201 -3.31 10.94 13.33
C ILE A 201 -2.06 10.86 14.22
N LEU A 202 -1.50 9.66 14.39
CA LEU A 202 -0.41 9.43 15.34
C LEU A 202 0.89 10.11 14.89
N LEU A 203 1.30 9.86 13.64
CA LEU A 203 2.49 10.47 13.08
C LEU A 203 2.30 11.97 12.79
N GLY A 204 1.07 12.44 12.59
CA GLY A 204 0.77 13.87 12.54
C GLY A 204 1.22 14.60 13.79
N VAL A 205 0.87 14.09 14.98
CA VAL A 205 1.32 14.65 16.26
C VAL A 205 2.84 14.58 16.38
N VAL A 206 3.45 13.44 16.01
CA VAL A 206 4.91 13.27 16.04
C VAL A 206 5.61 14.29 15.13
N SER A 207 5.08 14.56 13.94
CA SER A 207 5.68 15.52 12.99
C SER A 207 5.76 16.93 13.55
N GLN A 208 4.72 17.36 14.29
CA GLN A 208 4.65 18.70 14.86
C GLN A 208 5.64 18.90 16.01
N MET A 209 5.90 17.85 16.80
CA MET A 209 6.77 17.93 17.97
C MET A 209 8.24 17.62 17.66
N PHE A 210 8.48 16.67 16.77
CA PHE A 210 9.80 16.04 16.57
C PHE A 210 10.31 16.14 15.13
N GLY A 211 9.49 16.67 14.21
CA GLY A 211 9.84 16.83 12.80
C GLY A 211 9.71 15.56 11.95
N TYR A 212 9.91 15.72 10.64
CA TYR A 212 9.64 14.68 9.64
C TYR A 212 10.60 13.48 9.68
N ARG A 213 11.84 13.66 10.15
CA ARG A 213 12.80 12.54 10.24
C ARG A 213 12.36 11.50 11.27
N ILE A 214 11.91 11.95 12.44
CA ILE A 214 11.43 11.05 13.50
C ILE A 214 10.12 10.38 13.07
N LEU A 215 9.28 11.09 12.31
CA LEU A 215 8.10 10.52 11.67
C LEU A 215 8.45 9.32 10.78
N PHE A 216 9.37 9.48 9.81
CA PHE A 216 9.72 8.38 8.91
C PHE A 216 10.48 7.26 9.62
N ALA A 217 11.25 7.56 10.67
CA ALA A 217 11.81 6.52 11.53
C ALA A 217 10.71 5.69 12.21
N GLY A 218 9.63 6.33 12.68
CA GLY A 218 8.43 5.65 13.17
C GLY A 218 7.76 4.77 12.12
N SER A 219 7.62 5.26 10.88
CA SER A 219 7.12 4.46 9.76
C SER A 219 8.04 3.26 9.45
N ALA A 220 9.37 3.43 9.55
CA ALA A 220 10.33 2.34 9.36
C ALA A 220 10.21 1.27 10.45
N ILE A 221 10.01 1.68 11.71
CA ILE A 221 9.75 0.76 12.83
C ILE A 221 8.46 -0.02 12.58
N SER A 222 7.39 0.64 12.10
CA SER A 222 6.16 -0.05 11.71
C SER A 222 6.41 -1.09 10.63
N GLY A 223 7.15 -0.74 9.57
CA GLY A 223 7.55 -1.69 8.53
C GLY A 223 8.38 -2.87 9.07
N LEU A 224 9.27 -2.62 10.03
CA LEU A 224 10.06 -3.65 10.68
C LEU A 224 9.19 -4.59 11.52
N ILE A 225 8.17 -4.07 12.22
CA ILE A 225 7.18 -4.87 12.93
C ILE A 225 6.43 -5.77 11.93
N ALA A 226 6.02 -5.23 10.78
CA ALA A 226 5.38 -6.02 9.72
C ALA A 226 6.29 -7.17 9.24
N PHE A 227 7.59 -6.89 9.03
CA PHE A 227 8.58 -7.89 8.66
C PHE A 227 8.74 -8.99 9.72
N ILE A 228 8.88 -8.62 10.99
CA ILE A 228 9.02 -9.56 12.11
C ILE A 228 7.78 -10.46 12.21
N ILE A 229 6.58 -9.89 12.20
CA ILE A 229 5.32 -10.66 12.28
C ILE A 229 5.20 -11.62 11.09
N PHE A 230 5.58 -11.19 9.89
CA PHE A 230 5.58 -12.05 8.72
C PHE A 230 6.49 -13.27 8.89
N VAL A 231 7.73 -13.05 9.36
CA VAL A 231 8.72 -14.12 9.57
C VAL A 231 8.25 -15.14 10.60
N PHE A 232 7.70 -14.69 11.74
CA PHE A 232 7.35 -15.58 12.84
C PHE A 232 5.98 -16.25 12.67
N PHE A 233 4.97 -15.55 12.14
CA PHE A 233 3.59 -16.06 12.12
C PHE A 233 3.13 -16.47 10.73
N VAL A 234 3.28 -15.60 9.73
CA VAL A 234 2.71 -15.82 8.39
C VAL A 234 3.50 -16.86 7.61
N LYS A 235 4.85 -16.82 7.68
CA LYS A 235 5.70 -17.83 7.04
C LYS A 235 5.38 -19.24 7.52
N GLN A 236 5.09 -19.43 8.82
CA GLN A 236 4.72 -20.73 9.37
C GLN A 236 3.34 -21.19 8.89
N GLN A 237 2.38 -20.27 8.77
CA GLN A 237 1.05 -20.58 8.23
C GLN A 237 1.11 -21.03 6.76
N LEU A 238 1.93 -20.36 5.95
CA LEU A 238 2.12 -20.73 4.55
C LEU A 238 2.86 -22.06 4.40
N GLY A 239 3.91 -22.29 5.20
CA GLY A 239 4.67 -23.55 5.19
C GLY A 239 3.83 -24.76 5.61
N LYS A 240 2.89 -24.62 6.56
CA LYS A 240 1.98 -25.72 6.95
C LYS A 240 1.07 -26.21 5.82
N LYS A 241 0.83 -25.38 4.80
CA LYS A 241 -0.02 -25.71 3.66
C LYS A 241 0.73 -26.49 2.57
N GLU A 242 2.05 -26.32 2.44
CA GLU A 242 2.84 -27.12 1.50
C GLU A 242 2.94 -28.61 1.92
N PHE A 243 2.61 -28.92 3.18
CA PHE A 243 2.64 -30.29 3.75
C PHE A 243 1.26 -30.87 4.08
N ALA A 244 0.15 -30.20 3.69
CA ALA A 244 -1.23 -30.63 3.92
C ALA A 244 -1.97 -30.86 2.60
#